data_AF-A0A674JCB0-F1
#
_entry.id   AF-A0A674JCB0-F1
#
_cell.length_a   1.000
_cell.length_b   1.000
_cell.length_c   1.000
_cell.angle_alpha   90.00
_cell.angle_beta   90.00
_cell.angle_gamma   90.00
#
_symmetry.space_group_name_H-M   'P 1'
#
loop_
_entity.id
_entity.type
_entity.pdbx_description
1 polymer ?
#
loop_
_entity_poly.entity_id
_entity_poly.type
_entity_poly.pdbx_seq_one_letter_code
_entity_poly.pdbx_strand_id
1 'polypeptide(L)'
;SAEERQQDQRVKRTAQRATDKKEGIGACGWILVSLSFLFVLITFPFSIWMCLKIVKEYERAVVFRLGRIVSKKAKGPGECSASEILTKDSVTTQVDGVVYYKIHSAVCSVANVTDVHLATNLLAQTTLRNVLGTQSLSQILSGREEIAHNIQSILDNATGKWGIQVARVEIKDVRIPMEMQRAMAAEAEATRDARAQIIAAEGERNASEALKQASMVLVEAPSALQLRYLQTLTTLATEKNSTIVFPLPMNMLQGFYKQ
;
A
#
# COMPACT_ATOMS: atom_id res chain seq x y z
N SER A 1 -32.93 -71.12 76.51
CA SER A 1 -31.77 -71.83 75.92
C SER A 1 -32.02 -72.51 74.58
N ALA A 2 -33.28 -72.81 74.18
CA ALA A 2 -33.59 -73.43 72.88
C ALA A 2 -33.90 -72.40 71.77
N GLU A 3 -34.35 -71.18 72.11
CA GLU A 3 -34.77 -70.17 71.13
C GLU A 3 -33.60 -69.37 70.52
N GLU A 4 -32.52 -69.10 71.27
CA GLU A 4 -31.35 -68.38 70.75
C GLU A 4 -30.57 -69.16 69.68
N ARG A 5 -30.64 -70.50 69.70
CA ARG A 5 -30.00 -71.36 68.68
C ARG A 5 -30.74 -71.34 67.34
N GLN A 6 -32.04 -71.04 67.34
CA GLN A 6 -32.83 -70.95 66.11
C GLN A 6 -32.65 -69.60 65.41
N GLN A 7 -32.40 -68.51 66.15
CA GLN A 7 -32.12 -67.18 65.60
C GLN A 7 -30.75 -67.14 64.90
N ASP A 8 -29.71 -67.72 65.53
CA ASP A 8 -28.34 -67.77 64.98
C ASP A 8 -28.25 -68.64 63.70
N GLN A 9 -29.07 -69.70 63.61
CA GLN A 9 -29.18 -70.52 62.39
C GLN A 9 -29.88 -69.78 61.24
N ARG A 10 -30.84 -68.88 61.51
CA ARG A 10 -31.50 -68.09 60.46
C ARG A 10 -30.57 -67.00 59.92
N VAL A 11 -29.80 -66.33 60.78
CA VAL A 11 -28.81 -65.32 60.37
C VAL A 11 -27.69 -65.95 59.53
N LYS A 12 -27.21 -67.14 59.91
CA LYS A 12 -26.23 -67.90 59.11
C LYS A 12 -26.79 -68.32 57.74
N ARG A 13 -28.06 -68.72 57.64
CA ARG A 13 -28.72 -69.03 56.35
C ARG A 13 -28.94 -67.81 55.47
N THR A 14 -29.23 -66.63 56.04
CA THR A 14 -29.35 -65.39 55.25
C THR A 14 -28.00 -64.84 54.82
N ALA A 15 -26.94 -64.99 55.63
CA ALA A 15 -25.58 -64.62 55.25
C ALA A 15 -25.01 -65.53 54.15
N GLN A 16 -25.28 -66.85 54.19
CA GLN A 16 -24.85 -67.79 53.16
C GLN A 16 -25.55 -67.58 51.81
N ARG A 17 -26.79 -67.09 51.78
CA ARG A 17 -27.50 -66.78 50.51
C ARG A 17 -26.95 -65.55 49.78
N ALA A 18 -26.24 -64.64 50.47
CA ALA A 18 -25.63 -63.47 49.83
C ALA A 18 -24.26 -63.78 49.20
N THR A 19 -23.59 -64.86 49.62
CA THR A 19 -22.25 -65.23 49.15
C THR A 19 -22.23 -66.23 48.00
N ASP A 20 -23.37 -66.85 47.66
CA ASP A 20 -23.45 -67.93 46.65
C ASP A 20 -23.97 -67.49 45.28
N LYS A 21 -23.93 -66.18 44.99
CA LYS A 21 -24.14 -65.63 43.64
C LYS A 21 -22.84 -65.05 43.07
N LYS A 22 -21.77 -65.83 43.20
CA LYS A 22 -20.58 -65.74 42.36
C LYS A 22 -20.35 -67.12 41.74
N GLU A 23 -21.35 -67.61 41.00
CA GLU A 23 -21.06 -68.62 39.99
C GLU A 23 -20.08 -67.97 39.01
N GLY A 24 -18.82 -68.38 39.14
CA GLY A 24 -17.75 -67.89 38.29
C GLY A 24 -18.19 -68.03 36.85
N ILE A 25 -18.08 -66.92 36.11
CA ILE A 25 -18.28 -66.86 34.68
C ILE A 25 -17.57 -68.08 34.09
N GLY A 26 -18.33 -69.07 33.61
CA GLY A 26 -17.74 -70.31 33.08
C GLY A 26 -16.80 -70.00 31.91
N ALA A 27 -16.01 -70.98 31.45
CA ALA A 27 -15.10 -70.79 30.31
C ALA A 27 -15.81 -70.17 29.09
N CYS A 28 -17.05 -70.57 28.83
CA CYS A 28 -17.90 -69.99 27.79
C CYS A 28 -18.18 -68.49 27.99
N GLY A 29 -18.40 -68.06 29.24
CA GLY A 29 -18.62 -66.64 29.55
C GLY A 29 -17.34 -65.80 29.39
N TRP A 30 -16.16 -66.32 29.75
CA TRP A 30 -14.88 -65.63 29.50
C TRP A 30 -14.60 -65.51 28.00
N ILE A 31 -14.96 -66.53 27.20
CA ILE A 31 -14.86 -66.48 25.74
C ILE A 31 -15.81 -65.40 25.17
N LEU A 32 -17.05 -65.34 25.63
CA LEU A 32 -18.02 -64.31 25.21
C LEU A 32 -17.57 -62.89 25.59
N VAL A 33 -17.04 -62.70 26.80
CA VAL A 33 -16.52 -61.40 27.26
C VAL A 33 -15.29 -60.99 26.44
N SER A 34 -14.37 -61.92 26.18
CA SER A 34 -13.20 -61.67 25.34
C SER A 34 -13.59 -61.32 23.90
N LEU A 35 -14.58 -62.01 23.35
CA LEU A 35 -15.11 -61.74 22.01
C LEU A 35 -15.78 -60.36 21.95
N SER A 36 -16.60 -60.01 22.94
CA SER A 36 -17.23 -58.68 23.04
C SER A 36 -16.18 -57.57 23.15
N PHE A 37 -15.11 -57.78 23.90
CA PHE A 37 -14.03 -56.79 24.05
C PHE A 37 -13.26 -56.59 22.73
N LEU A 38 -13.02 -57.67 21.98
CA LEU A 38 -12.42 -57.62 20.65
C LEU A 38 -13.28 -56.80 19.67
N PHE A 39 -14.60 -57.01 19.66
CA PHE A 39 -15.52 -56.24 18.80
C PHE A 39 -15.53 -54.75 19.16
N VAL A 40 -15.48 -54.41 20.45
CA VAL A 40 -15.39 -53.01 20.90
C VAL A 40 -14.06 -52.39 20.45
N LEU A 41 -12.94 -53.09 20.60
CA LEU A 41 -11.63 -52.61 20.16
C LEU A 41 -11.53 -52.41 18.64
N ILE A 42 -12.24 -53.20 17.84
CA ILE A 42 -12.26 -53.05 16.37
C ILE A 42 -13.21 -51.93 15.94
N THR A 43 -14.36 -51.78 16.61
CA THR A 43 -15.35 -50.75 16.26
C THR A 43 -14.95 -49.36 16.75
N PHE A 44 -14.18 -49.26 17.83
CA PHE A 44 -13.69 -47.99 18.38
C PHE A 44 -12.85 -47.14 17.40
N PRO A 45 -11.79 -47.66 16.73
CA PRO A 45 -11.02 -46.88 15.77
C PRO A 45 -11.84 -46.51 14.53
N PHE A 46 -12.77 -47.40 14.11
CA PHE A 46 -13.66 -47.11 12.98
C PHE A 46 -14.65 -45.98 13.31
N SER A 47 -15.24 -46.01 14.50
CA SER A 47 -16.14 -44.95 14.99
C SER A 47 -15.42 -43.61 15.11
N ILE A 48 -14.21 -43.59 15.69
CA ILE A 48 -13.41 -42.37 15.82
C ILE A 48 -13.02 -41.82 14.44
N TRP A 49 -12.57 -42.68 13.52
CA TRP A 49 -12.21 -42.26 12.17
C TRP A 49 -13.40 -41.65 11.43
N MET A 50 -14.59 -42.25 11.58
CA MET A 50 -15.82 -41.71 10.98
C MET A 50 -16.25 -40.39 11.63
N CYS A 51 -16.15 -40.26 12.96
CA CYS A 51 -16.41 -39.00 13.67
C CYS A 51 -15.47 -37.88 13.20
N LEU A 52 -14.18 -38.16 13.00
CA LEU A 52 -13.22 -37.16 12.52
C LEU A 52 -13.48 -36.75 11.06
N LYS A 53 -13.88 -37.69 10.19
CA LYS A 53 -14.30 -37.42 8.82
C LYS A 53 -15.54 -36.53 8.78
N ILE A 54 -16.54 -36.87 9.60
CA ILE A 54 -17.78 -36.10 9.73
C ILE A 54 -17.48 -34.69 10.23
N VAL A 55 -16.71 -34.51 11.30
CA VAL A 55 -16.39 -33.17 11.84
C VAL A 55 -15.70 -32.28 10.80
N LYS A 56 -14.78 -32.82 10.00
CA LYS A 56 -14.13 -32.06 8.91
C LYS A 56 -15.10 -31.62 7.81
N GLU A 57 -16.07 -32.46 7.46
CA GLU A 57 -17.12 -32.11 6.49
C GLU A 57 -18.13 -31.12 7.08
N TYR A 58 -18.47 -31.26 8.37
CA TYR A 58 -19.34 -30.32 9.10
C TYR A 58 -18.69 -28.95 9.28
N GLU A 59 -17.38 -28.87 9.53
CA GLU A 59 -16.64 -27.61 9.56
C GLU A 59 -16.73 -26.89 8.21
N ARG A 60 -16.53 -27.63 7.10
CA ARG A 60 -16.72 -27.10 5.73
C ARG A 60 -18.15 -26.62 5.47
N ALA A 61 -19.16 -27.37 5.93
CA ALA A 61 -20.57 -27.01 5.76
C ALA A 61 -21.03 -25.84 6.67
N VAL A 62 -20.50 -25.74 7.89
CA VAL A 62 -20.82 -24.66 8.84
C VAL A 62 -20.18 -23.34 8.42
N VAL A 63 -18.95 -23.34 7.89
CA VAL A 63 -18.35 -22.17 7.22
C VAL A 63 -19.22 -21.67 6.06
N PHE A 64 -20.00 -22.57 5.44
CA PHE A 64 -20.92 -22.25 4.36
C PHE A 64 -22.27 -21.67 4.83
N ARG A 65 -22.74 -22.02 6.05
CA ARG A 65 -24.01 -21.50 6.61
C ARG A 65 -23.84 -20.29 7.52
N LEU A 66 -22.78 -20.24 8.30
CA LEU A 66 -22.39 -19.06 9.07
C LEU A 66 -21.23 -18.45 8.30
N GLY A 67 -21.59 -17.62 7.32
CA GLY A 67 -20.65 -16.92 6.46
C GLY A 67 -19.50 -16.41 7.32
N ARG A 68 -18.29 -16.83 6.96
CA ARG A 68 -17.06 -16.55 7.70
C ARG A 68 -16.92 -15.05 7.86
N ILE A 69 -17.46 -14.48 8.94
CA ILE A 69 -17.21 -13.12 9.38
C ILE A 69 -15.79 -13.17 9.93
N VAL A 70 -14.81 -13.26 9.02
CA VAL A 70 -13.46 -12.86 9.35
C VAL A 70 -13.61 -11.42 9.83
N SER A 71 -13.28 -11.23 11.09
CA SER A 71 -13.50 -10.04 11.90
C SER A 71 -13.41 -8.74 11.11
N LYS A 72 -14.24 -7.77 11.51
CA LYS A 72 -14.24 -6.33 11.17
C LYS A 72 -12.86 -5.65 11.31
N LYS A 73 -11.86 -6.15 10.63
CA LYS A 73 -10.53 -5.60 10.49
C LYS A 73 -10.26 -5.73 9.00
N ALA A 74 -10.00 -4.60 8.35
CA ALA A 74 -9.53 -4.62 6.97
C ALA A 74 -8.43 -5.69 6.89
N LYS A 75 -8.69 -6.79 6.16
CA LYS A 75 -7.61 -7.71 5.83
C LYS A 75 -6.56 -6.83 5.18
N GLY A 76 -5.37 -6.86 5.76
CA GLY A 76 -4.30 -5.92 5.44
C GLY A 76 -4.05 -5.85 3.93
N PRO A 77 -3.45 -4.75 3.46
CA PRO A 77 -3.20 -4.55 2.05
C PRO A 77 -2.63 -5.80 1.38
N GLY A 78 -3.15 -6.13 0.20
CA GLY A 78 -2.42 -7.02 -0.69
C GLY A 78 -1.16 -6.26 -1.11
N GLU A 79 -0.04 -6.55 -0.47
CA GLU A 79 1.25 -6.02 -0.93
C GLU A 79 1.59 -6.77 -2.22
N CYS A 80 1.59 -6.04 -3.34
CA CYS A 80 2.06 -6.58 -4.60
C CYS A 80 3.58 -6.53 -4.55
N SER A 81 4.20 -7.71 -4.54
CA SER A 81 5.65 -7.86 -4.57
C SER A 81 6.28 -7.10 -5.74
N ALA A 82 7.44 -6.49 -5.48
CA ALA A 82 8.29 -5.76 -6.44
C ALA A 82 8.24 -6.36 -7.84
N SER A 83 7.85 -5.53 -8.82
CA SER A 83 7.82 -5.93 -10.21
C SER A 83 8.89 -5.19 -11.00
N GLU A 84 9.78 -5.96 -11.59
CA GLU A 84 10.71 -5.44 -12.60
C GLU A 84 9.94 -5.18 -13.89
N ILE A 85 10.08 -3.95 -14.39
CA ILE A 85 9.42 -3.45 -15.59
C ILE A 85 10.41 -2.66 -16.45
N LEU A 86 10.16 -2.69 -17.76
CA LEU A 86 10.80 -1.78 -18.70
C LEU A 86 9.79 -0.69 -19.03
N THR A 87 10.14 0.57 -18.77
CA THR A 87 9.30 1.71 -19.14
C THR A 87 9.40 2.00 -20.64
N LYS A 88 8.53 2.88 -21.14
CA LYS A 88 8.54 3.32 -22.55
C LYS A 88 9.90 3.85 -23.01
N ASP A 89 10.65 4.46 -22.10
CA ASP A 89 11.97 5.05 -22.39
C ASP A 89 13.12 4.02 -22.31
N SER A 90 12.79 2.72 -22.31
CA SER A 90 13.77 1.63 -22.20
C SER A 90 14.55 1.64 -20.88
N VAL A 91 13.94 2.14 -19.81
CA VAL A 91 14.55 2.12 -18.47
C VAL A 91 14.03 0.93 -17.66
N THR A 92 14.96 0.12 -17.15
CA THR A 92 14.64 -0.93 -16.18
C THR A 92 14.40 -0.31 -14.81
N THR A 93 13.19 -0.49 -14.27
CA THR A 93 12.84 -0.05 -12.91
C THR A 93 12.12 -1.16 -12.17
N GLN A 94 12.29 -1.18 -10.85
CA GLN A 94 11.48 -2.02 -9.97
C GLN A 94 10.44 -1.13 -9.30
N VAL A 95 9.17 -1.50 -9.43
CA VAL A 95 8.07 -0.74 -8.83
C VAL A 95 7.36 -1.60 -7.80
N ASP A 96 7.24 -1.03 -6.60
CA ASP A 96 6.46 -1.58 -5.50
C ASP A 96 5.08 -0.91 -5.45
N GLY A 97 4.03 -1.71 -5.22
CA GLY A 97 2.66 -1.23 -5.19
C GLY A 97 1.82 -1.94 -4.14
N VAL A 98 0.81 -1.23 -3.64
CA VAL A 98 -0.09 -1.72 -2.61
C VAL A 98 -1.53 -1.59 -3.10
N VAL A 99 -2.30 -2.66 -2.97
CA VAL A 99 -3.73 -2.68 -3.34
C VAL A 99 -4.59 -2.88 -2.10
N TYR A 100 -5.44 -1.90 -1.83
CA TYR A 100 -6.46 -1.96 -0.79
C TYR A 100 -7.77 -2.40 -1.41
N TYR A 101 -8.33 -3.50 -0.93
CA TYR A 101 -9.61 -4.02 -1.40
C TYR A 101 -10.43 -4.59 -0.24
N LYS A 102 -11.74 -4.69 -0.47
CA LYS A 102 -12.67 -5.35 0.43
C LYS A 102 -13.52 -6.34 -0.35
N ILE A 103 -13.93 -7.42 0.31
CA ILE A 103 -14.86 -8.38 -0.27
C ILE A 103 -16.27 -7.79 -0.09
N HIS A 104 -16.90 -7.44 -1.21
CA HIS A 104 -18.29 -6.95 -1.23
C HIS A 104 -19.28 -8.13 -1.22
N SER A 105 -18.99 -9.19 -1.99
CA SER A 105 -19.81 -10.40 -2.06
C SER A 105 -19.00 -11.65 -1.71
N ALA A 106 -19.30 -12.25 -0.55
CA ALA A 106 -18.64 -13.47 -0.09
C ALA A 106 -18.99 -14.69 -0.96
N VAL A 107 -20.21 -14.74 -1.51
CA VAL A 107 -20.68 -15.86 -2.35
C VAL A 107 -19.88 -15.90 -3.65
N CYS A 108 -19.75 -14.76 -4.34
CA CYS A 108 -18.96 -14.67 -5.59
C CYS A 108 -17.47 -14.95 -5.35
N SER A 109 -16.93 -14.48 -4.22
CA SER A 109 -15.54 -14.68 -3.85
C SER A 109 -15.16 -16.14 -3.63
N VAL A 110 -16.08 -16.95 -3.07
CA VAL A 110 -15.84 -18.38 -2.85
C VAL A 110 -16.23 -19.23 -4.06
N ALA A 111 -17.24 -18.81 -4.83
CA ALA A 111 -17.73 -19.57 -5.97
C ALA A 111 -16.85 -19.47 -7.23
N ASN A 112 -16.27 -18.29 -7.49
CA ASN A 112 -15.61 -18.03 -8.77
C ASN A 112 -14.09 -18.21 -8.76
N VAL A 113 -13.46 -18.21 -7.59
CA VAL A 113 -11.99 -18.28 -7.44
C VAL A 113 -11.63 -19.14 -6.22
N THR A 114 -10.62 -19.98 -6.36
CA THR A 114 -10.08 -20.83 -5.28
C THR A 114 -9.36 -20.02 -4.20
N ASP A 115 -8.44 -19.13 -4.62
CA ASP A 115 -7.77 -18.17 -3.74
C ASP A 115 -7.84 -16.74 -4.32
N VAL A 116 -8.70 -15.95 -3.69
CA VAL A 116 -9.01 -14.57 -4.05
C VAL A 116 -7.81 -13.66 -3.85
N HIS A 117 -7.01 -13.90 -2.82
CA HIS A 117 -5.88 -13.05 -2.47
C HIS A 117 -4.76 -13.19 -3.51
N LEU A 118 -4.41 -14.43 -3.85
CA LEU A 118 -3.39 -14.73 -4.86
C LEU A 118 -3.83 -14.27 -6.26
N ALA A 119 -5.08 -14.54 -6.65
CA ALA A 119 -5.60 -14.11 -7.94
C ALA A 119 -5.59 -12.57 -8.09
N THR A 120 -5.96 -11.84 -7.04
CA THR A 120 -5.95 -10.37 -7.04
C THR A 120 -4.52 -9.83 -7.12
N ASN A 121 -3.58 -10.41 -6.37
CA ASN A 121 -2.18 -9.98 -6.41
C ASN A 121 -1.53 -10.22 -7.78
N LEU A 122 -1.79 -11.37 -8.41
CA LEU A 122 -1.30 -11.67 -9.76
C LEU A 122 -1.89 -10.71 -10.79
N LEU A 123 -3.20 -10.48 -10.74
CA LEU A 123 -3.86 -9.55 -11.65
C LEU A 123 -3.33 -8.13 -11.47
N ALA A 124 -3.19 -7.67 -10.22
CA ALA A 124 -2.60 -6.39 -9.89
C ALA A 124 -1.18 -6.27 -10.45
N GLN A 125 -0.35 -7.30 -10.29
CA GLN A 125 1.00 -7.34 -10.85
C GLN A 125 1.01 -7.20 -12.38
N THR A 126 0.13 -7.93 -13.07
CA THR A 126 0.00 -7.84 -14.53
C THR A 126 -0.49 -6.46 -14.95
N THR A 127 -1.48 -5.89 -14.27
CA THR A 127 -2.00 -4.55 -14.59
C THR A 127 -0.97 -3.45 -14.33
N LEU A 128 -0.21 -3.54 -13.23
CA LEU A 128 0.90 -2.62 -12.93
C LEU A 128 1.94 -2.68 -14.03
N ARG A 129 2.39 -3.90 -14.41
CA ARG A 129 3.37 -4.06 -15.49
C ARG A 129 2.88 -3.50 -16.83
N ASN A 130 1.63 -3.75 -17.18
CA ASN A 130 1.05 -3.30 -18.45
C ASN A 130 0.90 -1.77 -18.51
N VAL A 131 0.38 -1.16 -17.45
CA VAL A 131 0.16 0.30 -17.42
C VAL A 131 1.48 1.05 -17.26
N LEU A 132 2.38 0.59 -16.39
CA LEU A 132 3.67 1.26 -16.21
C LEU A 132 4.60 1.08 -17.41
N GLY A 133 4.46 -0.02 -18.17
CA GLY A 133 5.21 -0.23 -19.41
C GLY A 133 4.85 0.74 -20.53
N THR A 134 3.66 1.33 -20.53
CA THR A 134 3.25 2.33 -21.55
C THR A 134 3.63 3.76 -21.19
N GLN A 135 4.06 4.00 -19.95
CA GLN A 135 4.41 5.33 -19.44
C GLN A 135 5.92 5.57 -19.46
N SER A 136 6.31 6.83 -19.56
CA SER A 136 7.70 7.27 -19.41
C SER A 136 8.12 7.26 -17.92
N LEU A 137 9.42 7.18 -17.62
CA LEU A 137 9.88 7.21 -16.22
C LEU A 137 9.51 8.53 -15.54
N SER A 138 9.63 9.65 -16.26
CA SER A 138 9.28 10.98 -15.77
C SER A 138 7.77 11.11 -15.46
N GLN A 139 6.91 10.47 -16.26
CA GLN A 139 5.46 10.42 -16.03
C GLN A 139 5.12 9.57 -14.80
N ILE A 140 5.82 8.45 -14.58
CA ILE A 140 5.61 7.63 -13.39
C ILE A 140 5.95 8.40 -12.11
N LEU A 141 7.05 9.17 -12.13
CA LEU A 141 7.49 9.96 -10.97
C LEU A 141 6.61 11.19 -10.69
N SER A 142 6.12 11.87 -11.74
CA SER A 142 5.32 13.09 -11.61
C SER A 142 3.81 12.84 -11.51
N GLY A 143 3.28 11.87 -12.27
CA GLY A 143 1.86 11.55 -12.43
C GLY A 143 1.39 10.31 -11.68
N ARG A 144 2.01 9.97 -10.54
CA ARG A 144 1.70 8.73 -9.79
C ARG A 144 0.22 8.57 -9.41
N GLU A 145 -0.48 9.68 -9.13
CA GLU A 145 -1.88 9.66 -8.70
C GLU A 145 -2.84 9.33 -9.85
N GLU A 146 -2.60 9.89 -11.03
CA GLU A 146 -3.38 9.61 -12.23
C GLU A 146 -3.21 8.14 -12.67
N ILE A 147 -1.98 7.65 -12.64
CA ILE A 147 -1.66 6.26 -12.95
C ILE A 147 -2.33 5.32 -11.94
N ALA A 148 -2.26 5.64 -10.65
CA ALA A 148 -2.91 4.87 -9.60
C ALA A 148 -4.43 4.81 -9.78
N HIS A 149 -5.08 5.93 -10.13
CA HIS A 149 -6.52 5.96 -10.42
C HIS A 149 -6.89 5.11 -11.64
N ASN A 150 -6.07 5.17 -12.70
CA ASN A 150 -6.27 4.33 -13.88
C ASN A 150 -6.17 2.84 -13.54
N ILE A 151 -5.13 2.44 -12.81
CA ILE A 151 -4.94 1.05 -12.37
C ILE A 151 -6.09 0.61 -11.46
N GLN A 152 -6.56 1.48 -10.56
CA GLN A 152 -7.72 1.20 -9.71
C GLN A 152 -8.96 0.90 -10.54
N SER A 153 -9.27 1.71 -11.55
CA SER A 153 -10.43 1.50 -12.44
C SER A 153 -10.34 0.17 -13.20
N ILE A 154 -9.15 -0.16 -13.73
CA ILE A 154 -8.92 -1.43 -14.45
C ILE A 154 -9.10 -2.63 -13.50
N LEU A 155 -8.50 -2.55 -12.31
CA LEU A 155 -8.60 -3.63 -11.32
C LEU A 155 -10.02 -3.80 -10.81
N ASP A 156 -10.73 -2.73 -10.45
CA ASP A 156 -12.09 -2.80 -9.92
C ASP A 156 -13.06 -3.45 -10.92
N ASN A 157 -12.96 -3.08 -12.20
CA ASN A 157 -13.74 -3.67 -13.29
C ASN A 157 -13.47 -5.17 -13.46
N ALA A 158 -12.20 -5.58 -13.38
CA ALA A 158 -11.83 -6.98 -13.54
C ALA A 158 -12.19 -7.84 -12.31
N THR A 159 -12.00 -7.30 -11.10
CA THR A 159 -12.24 -8.02 -9.84
C THR A 159 -13.70 -8.04 -9.40
N GLY A 160 -14.56 -7.23 -10.02
CA GLY A 160 -16.00 -7.24 -9.73
C GLY A 160 -16.65 -8.62 -9.91
N LYS A 161 -16.17 -9.42 -10.88
CA LYS A 161 -16.64 -10.81 -11.09
C LYS A 161 -16.31 -11.73 -9.92
N TRP A 162 -15.29 -11.41 -9.13
CA TRP A 162 -14.88 -12.17 -7.95
C TRP A 162 -15.55 -11.65 -6.67
N GLY A 163 -16.43 -10.65 -6.76
CA GLY A 163 -17.08 -10.04 -5.59
C GLY A 163 -16.14 -9.19 -4.74
N ILE A 164 -15.04 -8.70 -5.32
CA ILE A 164 -14.07 -7.82 -4.69
C ILE A 164 -14.30 -6.40 -5.20
N GLN A 165 -14.23 -5.44 -4.29
CA GLN A 165 -14.23 -4.01 -4.60
C GLN A 165 -12.86 -3.43 -4.22
N VAL A 166 -12.19 -2.80 -5.19
CA VAL A 166 -10.90 -2.15 -4.97
C VAL A 166 -11.14 -0.76 -4.40
N ALA A 167 -10.64 -0.51 -3.20
CA ALA A 167 -10.81 0.76 -2.51
C ALA A 167 -9.78 1.80 -2.95
N ARG A 168 -8.53 1.39 -3.13
CA ARG A 168 -7.41 2.26 -3.50
C ARG A 168 -6.22 1.44 -4.00
N VAL A 169 -5.49 1.98 -4.96
CA VAL A 169 -4.16 1.51 -5.36
C VAL A 169 -3.15 2.60 -5.03
N GLU A 170 -2.03 2.24 -4.44
CA GLU A 170 -0.92 3.16 -4.15
C GLU A 170 0.38 2.61 -4.74
N ILE A 171 1.12 3.47 -5.43
CA ILE A 171 2.48 3.18 -5.88
C ILE A 171 3.41 3.62 -4.75
N LYS A 172 4.23 2.70 -4.24
CA LYS A 172 5.09 2.93 -3.07
C LYS A 172 6.42 3.54 -3.48
N ASP A 173 7.36 2.70 -3.91
CA ASP A 173 8.70 3.12 -4.29
C ASP A 173 9.03 2.64 -5.72
N VAL A 174 9.73 3.49 -6.47
CA VAL A 174 10.30 3.17 -7.78
C VAL A 174 11.82 3.12 -7.62
N ARG A 175 12.40 1.93 -7.68
CA ARG A 175 13.85 1.73 -7.60
C ARG A 175 14.45 1.81 -9.00
N ILE A 176 15.37 2.75 -9.17
CA ILE A 176 16.14 2.97 -10.39
C ILE A 176 17.58 2.52 -10.12
N PRO A 177 18.26 1.83 -11.06
CA PRO A 177 19.68 1.51 -10.92
C PRO A 177 20.53 2.76 -10.67
N MET A 178 21.53 2.64 -9.78
CA MET A 178 22.35 3.77 -9.34
C MET A 178 23.09 4.47 -10.50
N GLU A 179 23.53 3.72 -11.51
CA GLU A 179 24.20 4.27 -12.69
C GLU A 179 23.30 5.25 -13.45
N MET A 180 22.05 4.85 -13.68
CA MET A 180 21.08 5.69 -14.38
C MET A 180 20.60 6.86 -13.54
N GLN A 181 20.42 6.66 -12.23
CA GLN A 181 20.06 7.75 -11.32
C GLN A 181 21.09 8.88 -11.34
N ARG A 182 22.39 8.53 -11.40
CA ARG A 182 23.48 9.50 -11.53
C ARG A 182 23.46 10.22 -12.89
N ALA A 183 23.32 9.49 -13.98
CA ALA A 183 23.27 10.06 -15.32
C ALA A 183 22.08 11.03 -15.47
N MET A 184 20.90 10.64 -15.00
CA MET A 184 19.69 11.47 -15.03
C MET A 184 19.83 12.71 -14.14
N ALA A 185 20.48 12.60 -12.97
CA ALA A 185 20.76 13.75 -12.12
C ALA A 185 21.68 14.75 -12.83
N ALA A 186 22.76 14.27 -13.48
CA ALA A 186 23.68 15.11 -14.23
C ALA A 186 23.01 15.77 -15.45
N GLU A 187 22.18 15.04 -16.20
CA GLU A 187 21.41 15.58 -17.33
C GLU A 187 20.38 16.64 -16.85
N ALA A 188 19.69 16.37 -15.75
CA ALA A 188 18.72 17.29 -15.18
C ALA A 188 19.38 18.58 -14.66
N GLU A 189 20.56 18.49 -14.06
CA GLU A 189 21.36 19.63 -13.63
C GLU A 189 21.80 20.48 -14.83
N ALA A 190 22.42 19.85 -15.84
CA ALA A 190 22.84 20.54 -17.07
C ALA A 190 21.66 21.23 -17.79
N THR A 191 20.50 20.57 -17.85
CA THR A 191 19.30 21.14 -18.48
C THR A 191 18.72 22.29 -17.65
N ARG A 192 18.78 22.22 -16.31
CA ARG A 192 18.36 23.31 -15.43
C ARG A 192 19.27 24.52 -15.57
N ASP A 193 20.57 24.32 -15.64
CA ASP A 193 21.55 25.39 -15.80
C ASP A 193 21.41 26.08 -17.17
N ALA A 194 21.26 25.29 -18.24
CA ALA A 194 21.02 25.82 -19.58
C ALA A 194 19.73 26.65 -19.63
N ARG A 195 18.63 26.15 -19.03
CA ARG A 195 17.36 26.90 -18.94
C ARG A 195 17.51 28.17 -18.11
N ALA A 196 18.24 28.14 -17.00
CA ALA A 196 18.48 29.33 -16.18
C ALA A 196 19.21 30.42 -16.97
N GLN A 197 20.21 30.05 -17.78
CA GLN A 197 20.93 31.00 -18.64
C GLN A 197 20.01 31.60 -19.72
N ILE A 198 19.15 30.80 -20.36
CA ILE A 198 18.18 31.30 -21.34
C ILE A 198 17.22 32.31 -20.69
N ILE A 199 16.68 31.98 -19.52
CA ILE A 199 15.78 32.86 -18.77
C ILE A 199 16.49 34.16 -18.38
N ALA A 200 17.75 34.09 -17.95
CA ALA A 200 18.55 35.27 -17.62
C ALA A 200 18.80 36.16 -18.85
N ALA A 201 19.23 35.58 -19.96
CA ALA A 201 19.49 36.32 -21.20
C ALA A 201 18.21 36.96 -21.76
N GLU A 202 17.09 36.26 -21.70
CA GLU A 202 15.80 36.80 -22.13
C GLU A 202 15.29 37.90 -21.18
N GLY A 203 15.51 37.73 -19.87
CA GLY A 203 15.29 38.77 -18.87
C GLY A 203 16.11 40.03 -19.13
N GLU A 204 17.41 39.89 -19.44
CA GLU A 204 18.30 41.00 -19.79
C GLU A 204 17.88 41.72 -21.07
N ARG A 205 17.46 40.96 -22.09
CA ARG A 205 16.93 41.52 -23.34
C ARG A 205 15.68 42.36 -23.07
N ASN A 206 14.72 41.81 -22.33
CA ASN A 206 13.46 42.49 -22.00
C ASN A 206 13.72 43.75 -21.17
N ALA A 207 14.64 43.69 -20.20
CA ALA A 207 15.06 44.86 -19.43
C ALA A 207 15.71 45.93 -20.32
N SER A 208 16.58 45.52 -21.25
CA SER A 208 17.24 46.44 -22.20
C SER A 208 16.24 47.13 -23.12
N GLU A 209 15.23 46.40 -23.58
CA GLU A 209 14.15 46.95 -24.41
C GLU A 209 13.30 47.96 -23.65
N ALA A 210 12.92 47.66 -22.40
CA ALA A 210 12.21 48.60 -21.53
C ALA A 210 13.05 49.85 -21.25
N LEU A 211 14.35 49.71 -20.99
CA LEU A 211 15.27 50.83 -20.79
C LEU A 211 15.43 51.68 -22.06
N LYS A 212 15.48 51.06 -23.24
CA LYS A 212 15.50 51.78 -24.52
C LYS A 212 14.23 52.62 -24.69
N GLN A 213 13.06 52.06 -24.42
CA GLN A 213 11.79 52.80 -24.48
C GLN A 213 11.77 53.98 -23.50
N ALA A 214 12.17 53.74 -22.24
CA ALA A 214 12.28 54.80 -21.25
C ALA A 214 13.27 55.90 -21.68
N SER A 215 14.40 55.54 -22.30
CA SER A 215 15.37 56.49 -22.83
C SER A 215 14.78 57.39 -23.93
N MET A 216 14.02 56.81 -24.87
CA MET A 216 13.34 57.59 -25.91
C MET A 216 12.38 58.62 -25.32
N VAL A 217 11.59 58.22 -24.31
CA VAL A 217 10.67 59.13 -23.60
C VAL A 217 11.42 60.24 -22.86
N LEU A 218 12.59 59.94 -22.26
CA LEU A 218 13.41 60.95 -21.58
C LEU A 218 14.06 61.95 -22.54
N VAL A 219 14.39 61.53 -23.77
CA VAL A 219 14.88 62.43 -24.82
C VAL A 219 13.78 63.39 -25.26
N GLU A 220 12.53 62.92 -25.36
CA GLU A 220 11.37 63.75 -25.70
C GLU A 220 11.06 64.78 -24.59
N ALA A 221 11.22 64.40 -23.32
CA ALA A 221 10.92 65.24 -22.15
C ALA A 221 12.16 65.52 -21.29
N PRO A 222 12.99 66.54 -21.61
CA PRO A 222 14.23 66.82 -20.86
C PRO A 222 13.99 67.22 -19.39
N SER A 223 12.79 67.71 -19.04
CA SER A 223 12.40 67.99 -17.66
C SER A 223 12.28 66.71 -16.79
N ALA A 224 12.02 65.55 -17.40
CA ALA A 224 11.94 64.28 -16.70
C ALA A 224 13.33 63.80 -16.20
N LEU A 225 14.42 64.17 -16.89
CA LEU A 225 15.78 63.89 -16.42
C LEU A 225 16.09 64.65 -15.13
N GLN A 226 15.64 65.90 -15.00
CA GLN A 226 15.78 66.69 -13.76
C GLN A 226 14.98 66.09 -12.60
N LEU A 227 13.76 65.61 -12.84
CA LEU A 227 12.96 64.93 -11.81
C LEU A 227 13.62 63.62 -11.37
N ARG A 228 14.13 62.82 -12.31
CA ARG A 228 14.86 61.59 -11.99
C ARG A 228 16.15 61.87 -11.22
N TYR A 229 16.85 62.95 -11.57
CA TYR A 229 18.02 63.43 -10.83
C TYR A 229 17.67 63.77 -9.37
N LEU A 230 16.60 64.53 -9.14
CA LEU A 230 16.10 64.84 -7.80
C LEU A 230 15.67 63.58 -7.03
N GLN A 231 15.03 62.62 -7.70
CA GLN A 231 14.68 61.32 -7.09
C GLN A 231 15.92 60.53 -6.68
N THR A 232 16.95 60.43 -7.54
CA THR A 232 18.21 59.78 -7.15
C THR A 232 18.89 60.49 -5.99
N LEU A 233 18.81 61.82 -5.93
CA LEU A 233 19.33 62.56 -4.77
C LEU A 233 18.55 62.24 -3.49
N THR A 234 17.23 62.10 -3.56
CA THR A 234 16.44 61.69 -2.39
C THR A 234 16.74 60.26 -1.95
N THR A 235 16.91 59.31 -2.88
CA THR A 235 17.25 57.92 -2.54
C THR A 235 18.66 57.82 -1.94
N LEU A 236 19.62 58.56 -2.48
CA LEU A 236 20.99 58.65 -1.95
C LEU A 236 21.05 59.35 -0.60
N ALA A 237 20.17 60.33 -0.34
CA ALA A 237 20.09 60.99 0.96
C ALA A 237 19.49 60.08 2.05
N THR A 238 18.64 59.11 1.67
CA THR A 238 18.08 58.11 2.59
C THR A 238 19.01 56.94 2.90
N GLU A 239 19.83 56.49 1.94
CA GLU A 239 20.89 55.52 2.24
C GLU A 239 22.02 56.21 2.99
N LYS A 240 22.33 55.79 4.22
CA LYS A 240 23.37 56.37 5.09
C LYS A 240 24.80 56.15 4.53
N ASN A 241 25.14 56.74 3.39
CA ASN A 241 26.44 56.64 2.74
C ASN A 241 27.29 57.88 3.05
N SER A 242 28.55 57.68 3.48
CA SER A 242 29.46 58.73 3.94
C SER A 242 30.17 59.52 2.83
N THR A 243 29.99 59.13 1.56
CA THR A 243 30.61 59.80 0.40
C THR A 243 29.55 60.02 -0.68
N ILE A 244 29.16 61.28 -0.87
CA ILE A 244 28.19 61.68 -1.91
C ILE A 244 28.97 62.11 -3.14
N VAL A 245 28.97 61.28 -4.19
CA VAL A 245 29.54 61.64 -5.49
C VAL A 245 28.47 62.36 -6.30
N PHE A 246 28.70 63.63 -6.62
CA PHE A 246 27.76 64.48 -7.37
C PHE A 246 28.14 64.47 -8.86
N PRO A 247 27.39 63.79 -9.74
CA PRO A 247 27.65 63.85 -11.17
C PRO A 247 27.12 65.18 -11.72
N LEU A 248 28.03 66.12 -12.00
CA LEU A 248 27.68 67.39 -12.63
C LEU A 248 27.52 67.21 -14.15
N PRO A 249 26.44 67.74 -14.76
CA PRO A 249 26.24 67.67 -16.20
C PRO A 249 27.32 68.45 -16.94
N MET A 250 27.91 67.84 -17.99
CA MET A 250 28.98 68.43 -18.80
C MET A 250 28.64 69.81 -19.39
N ASN A 251 27.36 70.11 -19.58
CA ASN A 251 26.88 71.40 -20.09
C ASN A 251 27.23 72.56 -19.13
N MET A 252 27.34 72.31 -17.82
CA MET A 252 27.80 73.33 -16.85
C MET A 252 29.33 73.51 -16.87
N LEU A 253 30.09 72.46 -17.18
CA LEU A 253 31.55 72.50 -17.30
C LEU A 253 32.00 73.20 -18.60
N GLN A 254 31.24 73.08 -19.70
CA GLN A 254 31.56 73.78 -20.96
C GLN A 254 31.53 75.31 -20.85
N GLY A 255 30.76 75.87 -19.91
CA GLY A 255 30.76 77.31 -19.63
C GLY A 255 32.09 77.83 -19.07
N PHE A 256 32.91 76.97 -18.46
CA PHE A 256 34.24 77.31 -17.93
C PHE A 256 35.37 77.11 -18.95
N TYR A 257 35.15 76.33 -20.02
CA TYR A 257 36.16 76.04 -21.04
C TYR A 257 36.13 76.98 -22.26
N LYS A 258 35.09 77.82 -22.37
CA LYS A 258 35.02 78.92 -23.34
C LYS A 258 35.59 80.19 -22.69
N GLN A 259 36.91 80.33 -22.70
CA GLN A 259 37.60 81.59 -22.44
C GLN A 259 38.66 81.80 -23.51
#